data_AF-A0A970RMT7-F1
#
_entry.id   AF-A0A970RMT7-F1
#
_cell.length_a   1.000
_cell.length_b   1.000
_cell.length_c   1.000
_cell.angle_alpha   90.00
_cell.angle_beta   90.00
_cell.angle_gamma   90.00
#
_symmetry.space_group_name_H-M   'P 1'
#
loop_
_entity.id
_entity.type
_entity.pdbx_description
1 polymer ?
#
loop_
_entity_poly.entity_id
_entity_poly.type
_entity_poly.pdbx_seq_one_letter_code
_entity_poly.pdbx_strand_id
1 'polypeptide(L)'
;METELTIKDIQKSNEVKALLQAAGIQMDSLGYTEHTFRHCRLVSNKCGEILEILGEDEHMVELGKIAGYLHDIGNAVSRNNHAVSGAIMAYDMLVRKGMSYDNAAIIMMAIANHDEGEGVPVNRIAAALILSDKADVHRSRVRNKHKETFDIHDRVNYAATLSTLTVVGEKARLEIEIDTEISPVMDYFEIFLDRMKLCRNAANYLNLNFELFINGTQLL
;
A
#
# COMPACT_ATOMS: atom_id res chain seq x y z
N MET A 1 10.73 27.73 -10.36
CA MET A 1 10.78 27.74 -8.89
C MET A 1 10.29 26.39 -8.45
N GLU A 2 11.09 25.65 -7.69
CA GLU A 2 10.65 24.41 -7.07
C GLU A 2 9.59 24.75 -6.03
N THR A 3 8.49 24.01 -6.05
CA THR A 3 7.38 24.15 -5.10
C THR A 3 7.43 22.97 -4.15
N GLU A 4 7.37 23.25 -2.86
CA GLU A 4 7.21 22.23 -1.83
C GLU A 4 5.77 21.70 -1.89
N LEU A 5 5.57 20.63 -2.65
CA LEU A 5 4.27 19.97 -2.77
C LEU A 5 3.98 19.12 -1.55
N THR A 6 2.78 19.27 -1.00
CA THR A 6 2.30 18.50 0.15
C THR A 6 1.32 17.41 -0.28
N ILE A 7 1.12 16.40 0.56
CA ILE A 7 0.06 15.40 0.41
C ILE A 7 -1.31 16.07 0.31
N LYS A 8 -1.54 17.20 0.98
CA LYS A 8 -2.79 17.96 0.90
C LYS A 8 -3.02 18.50 -0.51
N ASP A 9 -1.97 18.92 -1.20
CA ASP A 9 -2.06 19.40 -2.58
C ASP A 9 -2.36 18.25 -3.54
N ILE A 10 -1.69 17.11 -3.35
CA ILE A 10 -1.93 15.89 -4.13
C ILE A 10 -3.37 15.39 -3.96
N GLN A 11 -3.88 15.36 -2.73
CA GLN A 11 -5.28 14.96 -2.43
C GLN A 11 -6.33 15.91 -3.02
N LYS A 12 -5.99 17.20 -3.19
CA LYS A 12 -6.87 18.20 -3.81
C LYS A 12 -6.85 18.15 -5.33
N SER A 13 -5.80 17.59 -5.93
CA SER A 13 -5.58 17.53 -7.39
C SER A 13 -6.73 16.84 -8.12
N ASN A 14 -7.35 17.54 -9.09
CA ASN A 14 -8.39 16.97 -9.93
C ASN A 14 -7.86 15.87 -10.85
N GLU A 15 -6.59 15.98 -11.29
CA GLU A 15 -5.90 14.96 -12.08
C GLU A 15 -5.78 13.66 -11.29
N VAL A 16 -5.32 13.71 -10.03
CA VAL A 16 -5.19 12.52 -9.16
C VAL A 16 -6.56 11.89 -8.89
N LYS A 17 -7.59 12.71 -8.63
CA LYS A 17 -8.96 12.22 -8.43
C LYS A 17 -9.49 11.47 -9.66
N ALA A 18 -9.27 12.02 -10.86
CA ALA A 18 -9.69 11.38 -12.11
C ALA A 18 -8.96 10.04 -12.34
N LEU A 19 -7.65 9.99 -12.08
CA LEU A 19 -6.86 8.76 -12.19
C LEU A 19 -7.33 7.69 -11.19
N LEU A 20 -7.56 8.05 -9.92
CA LEU A 20 -8.07 7.10 -8.93
C LEU A 20 -9.49 6.63 -9.26
N GLN A 21 -10.33 7.47 -9.87
CA GLN A 21 -11.65 7.03 -10.37
C GLN A 21 -11.52 6.03 -11.51
N ALA A 22 -10.63 6.28 -12.48
CA ALA A 22 -10.36 5.36 -13.58
C ALA A 22 -9.80 4.01 -13.08
N ALA A 23 -8.84 4.05 -12.14
CA ALA A 23 -8.33 2.86 -11.45
C ALA A 23 -9.47 2.07 -10.78
N GLY A 24 -10.41 2.78 -10.13
CA GLY A 24 -11.59 2.18 -9.53
C GLY A 24 -12.43 1.36 -10.51
N ILE A 25 -12.75 1.93 -11.67
CA ILE A 25 -13.52 1.28 -12.74
C ILE A 25 -12.80 0.01 -13.22
N GLN A 26 -11.49 0.08 -13.39
CA GLN A 26 -10.70 -1.05 -13.86
C GLN A 26 -10.64 -2.19 -12.82
N MET A 27 -10.41 -1.87 -11.55
CA MET A 27 -10.40 -2.86 -10.47
C MET A 27 -11.77 -3.52 -10.30
N ASP A 28 -12.85 -2.73 -10.36
CA ASP A 28 -14.23 -3.26 -10.31
C ASP A 28 -14.50 -4.24 -11.45
N SER A 29 -14.07 -3.89 -12.66
CA SER A 29 -14.28 -4.72 -13.85
C SER A 29 -13.52 -6.05 -13.79
N LEU A 30 -12.40 -6.09 -13.04
CA LEU A 30 -11.57 -7.27 -12.85
C LEU A 30 -11.93 -8.07 -11.59
N GLY A 31 -12.92 -7.62 -10.80
CA GLY A 31 -13.33 -8.28 -9.55
C GLY A 31 -12.35 -8.08 -8.39
N TYR A 32 -11.46 -7.09 -8.47
CA TYR A 32 -10.53 -6.79 -7.38
C TYR A 32 -11.19 -5.99 -6.27
N THR A 33 -10.60 -6.08 -5.08
CA THR A 33 -10.99 -5.30 -3.90
C THR A 33 -10.74 -3.80 -4.09
N GLU A 34 -11.14 -2.97 -3.12
CA GLU A 34 -11.04 -1.52 -3.20
C GLU A 34 -9.59 -1.02 -3.17
N HIS A 35 -9.15 -0.35 -4.25
CA HIS A 35 -7.82 0.25 -4.42
C HIS A 35 -7.92 1.73 -4.82
N THR A 36 -8.86 2.49 -4.25
CA THR A 36 -9.07 3.91 -4.61
C THR A 36 -8.86 4.81 -3.40
N PHE A 37 -9.75 5.78 -3.16
CA PHE A 37 -9.48 6.88 -2.23
C PHE A 37 -9.27 6.45 -0.79
N ARG A 38 -10.00 5.42 -0.33
CA ARG A 38 -9.94 4.99 1.07
C ARG A 38 -8.65 4.22 1.29
N HIS A 39 -8.37 3.22 0.45
CA HIS A 39 -7.12 2.46 0.49
C HIS A 39 -5.89 3.37 0.37
N CYS A 40 -5.79 4.19 -0.68
CA CYS A 40 -4.65 5.08 -0.89
C CYS A 40 -4.43 6.05 0.28
N ARG A 41 -5.51 6.50 0.95
CA ARG A 41 -5.39 7.35 2.15
C ARG A 41 -4.86 6.58 3.35
N LEU A 42 -5.29 5.34 3.56
CA LEU A 42 -4.80 4.49 4.65
C LEU A 42 -3.31 4.20 4.46
N VAL A 43 -2.90 3.80 3.26
CA VAL A 43 -1.50 3.54 2.91
C VAL A 43 -0.64 4.79 3.06
N SER A 44 -1.10 5.94 2.53
CA SER A 44 -0.44 7.24 2.69
C SER A 44 -0.19 7.60 4.16
N ASN A 45 -1.22 7.51 5.00
CA ASN A 45 -1.11 7.84 6.42
C ASN A 45 -0.17 6.88 7.15
N LYS A 46 -0.30 5.56 6.93
CA LYS A 46 0.54 4.55 7.58
C LYS A 46 2.00 4.67 7.13
N CYS A 47 2.26 4.99 5.86
CA CYS A 47 3.61 5.20 5.36
C CYS A 47 4.28 6.38 6.08
N GLY A 48 3.56 7.49 6.21
CA GLY A 48 4.02 8.64 7.00
C GLY A 48 4.26 8.30 8.47
N GLU A 49 3.33 7.61 9.11
CA GLU A 49 3.43 7.19 10.52
C GLU A 49 4.66 6.31 10.77
N ILE A 50 4.95 5.34 9.88
CA ILE A 50 6.13 4.47 10.00
C ILE A 50 7.41 5.30 9.92
N LEU A 51 7.51 6.23 8.95
CA LEU A 51 8.68 7.08 8.79
C LEU A 51 8.86 8.02 9.99
N GLU A 52 7.77 8.59 10.51
CA GLU A 52 7.78 9.42 11.73
C GLU A 52 8.28 8.63 12.95
N ILE A 53 7.77 7.40 13.17
CA ILE A 53 8.20 6.52 14.27
C ILE A 53 9.70 6.18 14.16
N LEU A 54 10.20 6.02 12.94
CA LEU A 54 11.60 5.72 12.68
C LEU A 54 12.52 6.95 12.76
N GLY A 55 11.97 8.13 13.05
CA GLY A 55 12.74 9.36 13.26
C GLY A 55 13.19 10.05 11.97
N GLU A 56 12.51 9.80 10.85
CA GLU A 56 12.74 10.57 9.62
C GLU A 56 12.30 12.03 9.78
N ASP A 57 12.89 12.91 8.99
CA ASP A 57 12.50 14.32 8.97
C ASP A 57 11.12 14.55 8.30
N GLU A 58 10.53 15.72 8.55
CA GLU A 58 9.19 16.08 8.03
C GLU A 58 9.12 16.00 6.50
N HIS A 59 10.23 16.28 5.80
CA HIS A 59 10.31 16.24 4.35
C HIS A 59 10.18 14.80 3.83
N MET A 60 10.97 13.87 4.37
CA MET A 60 10.92 12.44 4.02
C MET A 60 9.56 11.82 4.36
N VAL A 61 8.98 12.20 5.50
CA VAL A 61 7.62 11.80 5.89
C VAL A 61 6.60 12.26 4.85
N GLU A 62 6.69 13.51 4.40
CA GLU A 62 5.78 14.07 3.41
C GLU A 62 5.90 13.38 2.05
N LEU A 63 7.13 13.11 1.59
CA LEU A 63 7.37 12.31 0.38
C LEU A 63 6.78 10.89 0.51
N GLY A 64 6.90 10.27 1.69
CA GLY A 64 6.31 8.96 1.96
C GLY A 64 4.79 8.96 1.91
N LYS A 65 4.16 10.00 2.45
CA LYS A 65 2.70 10.21 2.34
C LYS A 65 2.28 10.37 0.88
N ILE A 66 3.02 11.13 0.08
CA ILE A 66 2.74 11.30 -1.35
C ILE A 66 2.90 9.98 -2.11
N ALA A 67 3.99 9.25 -1.89
CA ALA A 67 4.21 7.94 -2.50
C ALA A 67 3.06 6.97 -2.16
N GLY A 68 2.68 6.87 -0.88
CA GLY A 68 1.57 6.02 -0.46
C GLY A 68 0.22 6.42 -1.03
N TYR A 69 -0.03 7.70 -1.29
CA TYR A 69 -1.29 8.12 -1.91
C TYR A 69 -1.35 7.87 -3.42
N LEU A 70 -0.19 7.82 -4.07
CA LEU A 70 -0.06 7.68 -5.52
C LEU A 70 0.30 6.27 -5.99
N HIS A 71 0.67 5.35 -5.09
CA HIS A 71 1.25 4.04 -5.47
C HIS A 71 0.42 3.25 -6.48
N ASP A 72 -0.91 3.33 -6.36
CA ASP A 72 -1.86 2.56 -7.16
C ASP A 72 -2.42 3.31 -8.38
N ILE A 73 -1.99 4.55 -8.69
CA ILE A 73 -2.56 5.33 -9.81
C ILE A 73 -2.34 4.66 -11.17
N GLY A 74 -1.34 3.78 -11.29
CA GLY A 74 -1.08 3.02 -12.51
C GLY A 74 -2.19 2.04 -12.87
N ASN A 75 -3.05 1.67 -11.90
CA ASN A 75 -4.25 0.87 -12.15
C ASN A 75 -5.26 1.60 -13.04
N ALA A 76 -5.12 2.92 -13.27
CA ALA A 76 -5.90 3.66 -14.27
C ALA A 76 -5.55 3.27 -15.72
N VAL A 77 -4.38 2.66 -15.93
CA VAL A 77 -3.92 2.15 -17.22
C VAL A 77 -4.17 0.64 -17.29
N SER A 78 -3.65 -0.10 -16.31
CA SER A 78 -3.81 -1.56 -16.21
C SER A 78 -3.43 -2.06 -14.83
N ARG A 79 -4.03 -3.18 -14.39
CA ARG A 79 -3.54 -3.92 -13.22
C ARG A 79 -2.14 -4.49 -13.48
N ASN A 80 -1.92 -4.96 -14.70
CA ASN A 80 -0.63 -5.51 -15.09
C ASN A 80 0.41 -4.39 -15.15
N ASN A 81 1.52 -4.55 -14.42
CA ASN A 81 2.59 -3.57 -14.29
C ASN A 81 2.13 -2.19 -13.74
N HIS A 82 1.07 -2.15 -12.91
CA HIS A 82 0.55 -0.89 -12.35
C HIS A 82 1.61 -0.12 -11.55
N ALA A 83 2.53 -0.81 -10.87
CA ALA A 83 3.64 -0.16 -10.17
C ALA A 83 4.54 0.65 -11.12
N VAL A 84 4.88 0.09 -12.28
CA VAL A 84 5.75 0.75 -13.27
C VAL A 84 5.01 1.88 -13.97
N SER A 85 3.78 1.66 -14.44
CA SER A 85 3.00 2.72 -15.08
C SER A 85 2.70 3.85 -14.09
N GLY A 86 2.34 3.51 -12.85
CA GLY A 86 2.08 4.44 -11.76
C GLY A 86 3.31 5.28 -11.41
N ALA A 87 4.50 4.67 -11.37
CA ALA A 87 5.75 5.39 -11.11
C ALA A 87 6.05 6.45 -12.18
N ILE A 88 5.92 6.08 -13.46
CA ILE A 88 6.14 6.99 -14.60
C ILE A 88 5.14 8.15 -14.56
N MET A 89 3.85 7.83 -14.33
CA MET A 89 2.78 8.83 -14.23
C MET A 89 2.98 9.78 -13.04
N ALA A 90 3.39 9.24 -11.88
CA ALA A 90 3.65 10.03 -10.69
C ALA A 90 4.84 10.96 -10.91
N TYR A 91 5.95 10.47 -11.47
CA TYR A 91 7.13 11.28 -11.76
C TYR A 91 6.79 12.48 -12.66
N ASP A 92 6.16 12.22 -13.82
CA ASP A 92 5.76 13.26 -14.77
C ASP A 92 4.82 14.29 -14.11
N MET A 93 3.79 13.82 -13.39
CA MET A 93 2.83 14.70 -12.72
C MET A 93 3.50 15.58 -11.65
N LEU A 94 4.35 15.01 -10.81
CA LEU A 94 5.01 15.73 -9.72
C LEU A 94 5.97 16.79 -10.26
N VAL A 95 6.76 16.45 -11.27
CA VAL A 95 7.66 17.39 -11.97
C VAL A 95 6.86 18.52 -12.62
N ARG A 96 5.77 18.22 -13.35
CA ARG A 96 4.90 19.25 -13.94
C ARG A 96 4.28 20.19 -12.89
N LYS A 97 4.07 19.71 -11.67
CA LYS A 97 3.56 20.51 -10.54
C LYS A 97 4.66 21.27 -9.79
N GLY A 98 5.92 21.15 -10.21
CA GLY A 98 7.05 21.91 -9.69
C GLY A 98 7.82 21.22 -8.57
N MET A 99 7.61 19.93 -8.31
CA MET A 99 8.48 19.16 -7.41
C MET A 99 9.89 19.06 -8.00
N SER A 100 10.92 19.10 -7.15
CA SER A 100 12.30 18.87 -7.59
C SER A 100 12.46 17.47 -8.19
N TYR A 101 13.41 17.33 -9.12
CA TYR A 101 13.67 16.05 -9.79
C TYR A 101 14.06 14.94 -8.81
N ASP A 102 14.84 15.28 -7.77
CA ASP A 102 15.30 14.32 -6.76
C ASP A 102 14.11 13.78 -5.93
N ASN A 103 13.23 14.67 -5.45
CA ASN A 103 12.06 14.26 -4.68
C ASN A 103 11.08 13.43 -5.52
N ALA A 104 10.84 13.85 -6.78
CA ALA A 104 10.00 13.10 -7.69
C ALA A 104 10.61 11.71 -8.02
N ALA A 105 11.93 11.62 -8.17
CA ALA A 105 12.63 10.37 -8.43
C ALA A 105 12.55 9.41 -7.23
N ILE A 106 12.68 9.91 -6.00
CA ILE A 106 12.53 9.10 -4.78
C ILE A 106 11.12 8.49 -4.70
N ILE A 107 10.07 9.30 -4.95
CA ILE A 107 8.68 8.82 -4.98
C ILE A 107 8.48 7.80 -6.10
N MET A 108 9.00 8.09 -7.31
CA MET A 108 8.95 7.18 -8.45
C MET A 108 9.58 5.83 -8.11
N MET A 109 10.77 5.81 -7.50
CA MET A 109 11.45 4.59 -7.08
C MET A 109 10.61 3.80 -6.07
N ALA A 110 10.00 4.47 -5.10
CA ALA A 110 9.15 3.80 -4.11
C ALA A 110 7.92 3.16 -4.78
N ILE A 111 7.24 3.88 -5.67
CA ILE A 111 6.07 3.37 -6.40
C ILE A 111 6.46 2.24 -7.34
N ALA A 112 7.59 2.31 -8.05
CA ALA A 112 7.98 1.26 -8.99
C ALA A 112 8.26 -0.09 -8.32
N ASN A 113 8.62 -0.09 -7.04
CA ASN A 113 9.12 -1.27 -6.33
C ASN A 113 8.22 -1.72 -5.16
N HIS A 114 6.95 -1.30 -5.11
CA HIS A 114 6.06 -1.65 -3.99
C HIS A 114 5.27 -2.96 -4.20
N ASP A 115 5.17 -3.46 -5.43
CA ASP A 115 4.29 -4.58 -5.79
C ASP A 115 4.99 -5.95 -5.72
N GLU A 116 4.26 -7.04 -5.54
CA GLU A 116 4.85 -8.35 -5.22
C GLU A 116 5.72 -8.96 -6.32
N GLY A 117 5.50 -8.60 -7.59
CA GLY A 117 6.23 -9.19 -8.72
C GLY A 117 7.71 -8.78 -8.80
N GLU A 118 7.98 -7.48 -8.66
CA GLU A 118 9.32 -6.88 -8.81
C GLU A 118 9.74 -6.10 -7.54
N GLY A 119 9.02 -6.30 -6.44
CA GLY A 119 9.13 -5.46 -5.25
C GLY A 119 10.46 -5.60 -4.52
N VAL A 120 11.17 -4.48 -4.40
CA VAL A 120 12.43 -4.38 -3.66
C VAL A 120 12.42 -3.10 -2.81
N PRO A 121 12.69 -3.18 -1.49
CA PRO A 121 12.81 -1.97 -0.66
C PRO A 121 14.09 -1.21 -1.00
N VAL A 122 14.10 -0.46 -2.10
CA VAL A 122 15.28 0.24 -2.64
C VAL A 122 15.66 1.51 -1.87
N ASN A 123 14.74 2.02 -1.05
CA ASN A 123 14.96 3.13 -0.13
C ASN A 123 13.97 3.04 1.04
N ARG A 124 14.13 3.91 2.04
CA ARG A 124 13.31 3.89 3.27
C ARG A 124 11.83 4.17 3.00
N ILE A 125 11.53 5.02 2.02
CA ILE A 125 10.15 5.31 1.59
C ILE A 125 9.52 4.09 0.91
N ALA A 126 10.26 3.40 0.03
CA ALA A 126 9.82 2.16 -0.61
C ALA A 126 9.50 1.08 0.43
N ALA A 127 10.37 0.91 1.42
CA ALA A 127 10.17 -0.05 2.49
C ALA A 127 8.94 0.29 3.36
N ALA A 128 8.78 1.55 3.75
CA ALA A 128 7.60 2.00 4.51
C ALA A 128 6.30 1.85 3.69
N LEU A 129 6.36 2.15 2.39
CA LEU A 129 5.23 1.99 1.46
C LEU A 129 4.81 0.52 1.33
N ILE A 130 5.76 -0.39 1.12
CA ILE A 130 5.52 -1.84 1.06
C ILE A 130 4.79 -2.30 2.32
N LEU A 131 5.33 -1.98 3.51
CA LEU A 131 4.71 -2.37 4.77
C LEU A 131 3.27 -1.82 4.89
N SER A 132 3.07 -0.57 4.47
CA SER A 132 1.79 0.12 4.57
C SER A 132 0.73 -0.46 3.63
N ASP A 133 1.08 -0.76 2.39
CA ASP A 133 0.17 -1.34 1.40
C ASP A 133 -0.17 -2.80 1.73
N LYS A 134 0.87 -3.63 1.87
CA LYS A 134 0.71 -5.08 1.98
C LYS A 134 0.10 -5.54 3.31
N ALA A 135 0.04 -4.66 4.31
CA ALA A 135 -0.67 -4.89 5.57
C ALA A 135 -2.20 -4.67 5.50
N ASP A 136 -2.73 -3.99 4.48
CA ASP A 136 -4.17 -3.64 4.40
C ASP A 136 -5.03 -4.81 3.89
N VAL A 137 -5.10 -5.89 4.66
CA VAL A 137 -5.98 -7.05 4.45
C VAL A 137 -7.20 -6.94 5.36
N HIS A 138 -8.35 -6.52 4.85
CA HIS A 138 -9.51 -6.26 5.70
C HIS A 138 -10.82 -6.33 4.93
N ARG A 139 -11.92 -6.71 5.59
CA ARG A 139 -13.26 -6.83 4.97
C ARG A 139 -13.76 -5.57 4.27
N SER A 140 -13.32 -4.40 4.70
CA SER A 140 -13.68 -3.14 4.04
C SER A 140 -13.05 -2.96 2.65
N ARG A 141 -12.11 -3.84 2.27
CA ARG A 141 -11.59 -3.94 0.91
C ARG A 141 -12.59 -4.65 -0.01
N VAL A 142 -13.47 -5.51 0.50
CA VAL A 142 -14.41 -6.28 -0.32
C VAL A 142 -15.49 -5.35 -0.89
N ARG A 143 -15.54 -5.25 -2.22
CA ARG A 143 -16.56 -4.46 -2.95
C ARG A 143 -17.79 -5.30 -3.28
N ASN A 144 -17.58 -6.60 -3.50
CA ASN A 144 -18.65 -7.54 -3.81
C ASN A 144 -19.61 -7.68 -2.61
N LYS A 145 -20.91 -7.45 -2.85
CA LYS A 145 -21.95 -7.57 -1.83
C LYS A 145 -22.62 -8.94 -1.80
N HIS A 146 -22.36 -9.76 -2.81
CA HIS A 146 -22.96 -11.06 -3.05
C HIS A 146 -22.02 -12.17 -2.60
N LYS A 147 -22.17 -12.59 -1.33
CA LYS A 147 -21.32 -13.62 -0.69
C LYS A 147 -21.25 -14.92 -1.48
N GLU A 148 -22.34 -15.26 -2.16
CA GLU A 148 -22.49 -16.42 -3.02
C GLU A 148 -21.56 -16.41 -4.25
N THR A 149 -21.01 -15.25 -4.61
CA THR A 149 -20.09 -15.08 -5.75
C THR A 149 -18.65 -14.78 -5.34
N PHE A 150 -18.31 -14.89 -4.05
CA PHE A 150 -16.97 -14.58 -3.56
C PHE A 150 -15.93 -15.52 -4.18
N ASP A 151 -14.87 -14.92 -4.71
CA ASP A 151 -13.63 -15.63 -4.99
C ASP A 151 -12.82 -15.84 -3.68
N ILE A 152 -11.59 -16.36 -3.80
CA ILE A 152 -10.71 -16.53 -2.64
C ILE A 152 -10.29 -15.19 -2.01
N HIS A 153 -10.09 -14.14 -2.81
CA HIS A 153 -9.67 -12.84 -2.30
C HIS A 153 -10.79 -12.17 -1.51
N ASP A 154 -12.01 -12.17 -2.04
CA ASP A 154 -13.21 -11.68 -1.36
C ASP A 154 -13.43 -12.44 -0.06
N ARG A 155 -13.36 -13.78 -0.09
CA ARG A 155 -13.60 -14.62 1.09
C ARG A 155 -12.59 -14.37 2.20
N VAL A 156 -11.29 -14.36 1.89
CA VAL A 156 -10.24 -14.12 2.88
C VAL A 156 -10.30 -12.69 3.43
N ASN A 157 -10.47 -11.68 2.56
CA ASN A 157 -10.61 -10.31 3.03
C ASN A 157 -11.88 -10.14 3.87
N TYR A 158 -13.00 -10.73 3.48
CA TYR A 158 -14.25 -10.66 4.25
C TYR A 158 -14.12 -11.34 5.62
N ALA A 159 -13.39 -12.45 5.69
CA ALA A 159 -13.08 -13.14 6.94
C ALA A 159 -12.18 -12.30 7.86
N ALA A 160 -11.30 -11.45 7.32
CA ALA A 160 -10.47 -10.55 8.10
C ALA A 160 -11.31 -9.45 8.78
N THR A 161 -11.56 -9.59 10.08
CA THR A 161 -12.29 -8.64 10.95
C THR A 161 -11.40 -7.52 11.46
N LEU A 162 -10.09 -7.77 11.56
CA LEU A 162 -9.08 -6.83 12.03
C LEU A 162 -7.84 -7.01 11.16
N SER A 163 -7.21 -5.89 10.80
CA SER A 163 -5.82 -5.88 10.37
C SER A 163 -5.16 -4.60 10.86
N THR A 164 -4.11 -4.75 11.66
CA THR A 164 -3.39 -3.63 12.27
C THR A 164 -1.90 -3.85 12.13
N LEU A 165 -1.22 -2.89 11.49
CA LEU A 165 0.23 -2.79 11.49
C LEU A 165 0.69 -1.77 12.53
N THR A 166 1.52 -2.22 13.45
CA THR A 166 2.10 -1.41 14.53
C THR A 166 3.62 -1.50 14.50
N VAL A 167 4.29 -0.35 14.60
CA VAL A 167 5.75 -0.27 14.73
C VAL A 167 6.09 0.23 16.12
N VAL A 168 6.76 -0.61 16.93
CA VAL A 168 7.17 -0.28 18.30
C VAL A 168 8.55 -0.86 18.56
N GLY A 169 9.49 0.02 18.92
CA GLY A 169 10.90 -0.37 19.06
C GLY A 169 11.44 -0.94 17.74
N GLU A 170 12.07 -2.10 17.80
CA GLU A 170 12.63 -2.79 16.63
C GLU A 170 11.66 -3.82 16.03
N LYS A 171 10.35 -3.62 16.17
CA LYS A 171 9.32 -4.56 15.71
C LYS A 171 8.31 -3.88 14.81
N ALA A 172 8.03 -4.50 13.66
CA ALA A 172 6.89 -4.21 12.80
C ALA A 172 5.91 -5.38 12.89
N ARG A 173 4.85 -5.22 13.67
CA ARG A 173 3.88 -6.28 13.93
C ARG A 173 2.61 -6.09 13.12
N LEU A 174 2.26 -7.08 12.31
CA LEU A 174 0.97 -7.19 11.64
C LEU A 174 0.08 -8.16 12.42
N GLU A 175 -0.99 -7.65 13.01
CA GLU A 175 -2.00 -8.44 13.71
C GLU A 175 -3.28 -8.52 12.87
N ILE A 176 -3.73 -9.75 12.58
CA ILE A 176 -4.94 -10.02 11.80
C ILE A 176 -5.86 -10.94 12.60
N GLU A 177 -7.14 -10.59 12.65
CA GLU A 177 -8.18 -11.50 13.12
C GLU A 177 -8.95 -12.04 11.91
N ILE A 178 -9.01 -13.37 11.78
CA ILE A 178 -9.69 -14.09 10.71
C ILE A 178 -10.82 -14.91 11.33
N ASP A 179 -12.04 -14.64 10.87
CA ASP A 179 -13.20 -15.48 11.13
C ASP A 179 -13.07 -16.82 10.41
N THR A 180 -12.67 -17.85 11.16
CA THR A 180 -12.41 -19.19 10.62
C THR A 180 -13.66 -19.95 10.24
N GLU A 181 -14.86 -19.48 10.59
CA GLU A 181 -16.11 -20.02 10.06
C GLU A 181 -16.32 -19.61 8.59
N ILE A 182 -15.73 -18.48 8.18
CA ILE A 182 -15.81 -17.94 6.81
C ILE A 182 -14.65 -18.45 5.95
N SER A 183 -13.42 -18.41 6.47
CA SER A 183 -12.22 -18.80 5.73
C SER A 183 -11.16 -19.37 6.66
N PRO A 184 -10.60 -20.55 6.38
CA PRO A 184 -9.50 -21.08 7.17
C PRO A 184 -8.24 -20.21 7.01
N VAL A 185 -7.39 -20.18 8.04
CA VAL A 185 -6.12 -19.42 8.02
C VAL A 185 -5.21 -19.83 6.86
N MET A 186 -5.29 -21.07 6.36
CA MET A 186 -4.50 -21.51 5.22
C MET A 186 -4.85 -20.78 3.91
N ASP A 187 -6.11 -20.41 3.70
CA ASP A 187 -6.52 -19.62 2.52
C ASP A 187 -5.82 -18.25 2.50
N TYR A 188 -5.59 -17.65 3.69
CA TYR A 188 -4.83 -16.40 3.79
C TYR A 188 -3.41 -16.57 3.23
N PHE A 189 -2.73 -17.65 3.61
CA PHE A 189 -1.38 -17.90 3.11
C PHE A 189 -1.35 -18.24 1.62
N GLU A 190 -2.39 -18.87 1.09
CA GLU A 190 -2.47 -19.19 -0.33
C GLU A 190 -2.34 -17.93 -1.21
N ILE A 191 -2.93 -16.81 -0.79
CA ILE A 191 -2.97 -15.57 -1.58
C ILE A 191 -2.05 -14.45 -1.07
N PHE A 192 -1.63 -14.49 0.20
CA PHE A 192 -0.86 -13.40 0.81
C PHE A 192 0.56 -13.79 1.24
N LEU A 193 0.99 -15.04 1.07
CA LEU A 193 2.34 -15.44 1.48
C LEU A 193 3.45 -14.60 0.85
N ASP A 194 3.34 -14.27 -0.44
CA ASP A 194 4.35 -13.45 -1.11
C ASP A 194 4.33 -11.99 -0.63
N ARG A 195 3.14 -11.46 -0.28
CA ARG A 195 3.02 -10.17 0.41
C ARG A 195 3.77 -10.16 1.73
N MET A 196 3.63 -11.22 2.52
CA MET A 196 4.27 -11.34 3.83
C MET A 196 5.79 -11.47 3.74
N LYS A 197 6.30 -12.18 2.71
CA LYS A 197 7.74 -12.19 2.41
C LYS A 197 8.24 -10.77 2.07
N LEU A 198 7.48 -10.05 1.25
CA LEU A 198 7.84 -8.69 0.87
C LEU A 198 7.81 -7.73 2.09
N CYS A 199 6.79 -7.83 2.95
CA CYS A 199 6.75 -7.13 4.24
C CYS A 199 7.98 -7.41 5.10
N ARG A 200 8.37 -8.69 5.23
CA ARG A 200 9.57 -9.06 5.99
C ARG A 200 10.83 -8.41 5.43
N ASN A 201 11.00 -8.43 4.11
CA ASN A 201 12.15 -7.81 3.45
C ASN A 201 12.17 -6.29 3.68
N ALA A 202 11.02 -5.64 3.58
CA ALA A 202 10.89 -4.21 3.84
C ALA A 202 11.15 -3.84 5.31
N ALA A 203 10.63 -4.61 6.26
CA ALA A 203 10.94 -4.44 7.67
C ALA A 203 12.44 -4.60 7.94
N ASN A 204 13.07 -5.64 7.40
CA ASN A 204 14.51 -5.85 7.54
C ASN A 204 15.32 -4.67 6.98
N TYR A 205 14.93 -4.10 5.84
CA TYR A 205 15.57 -2.90 5.28
C TYR A 205 15.48 -1.69 6.22
N LEU A 206 14.39 -1.58 6.97
CA LEU A 206 14.18 -0.53 7.97
C LEU A 206 14.83 -0.84 9.33
N ASN A 207 15.56 -1.97 9.46
CA ASN A 207 16.09 -2.51 10.71
C ASN A 207 14.99 -2.86 11.73
N LEU A 208 13.86 -3.37 11.24
CA LEU A 208 12.74 -3.86 12.04
C LEU A 208 12.61 -5.38 11.89
N ASN A 209 12.18 -6.03 12.96
CA ASN A 209 11.76 -7.44 12.94
C ASN A 209 10.28 -7.51 12.58
N PHE A 210 9.95 -8.13 11.45
CA PHE A 210 8.56 -8.33 11.05
C PHE A 210 7.94 -9.51 11.83
N GLU A 211 6.83 -9.26 12.51
CA GLU A 211 6.05 -10.28 13.22
C GLU A 211 4.65 -10.37 12.60
N LEU A 212 4.19 -11.58 12.23
CA LEU A 212 2.82 -11.81 11.79
C LEU A 212 2.04 -12.58 12.85
N PHE A 213 0.98 -11.97 13.37
CA PHE A 213 0.03 -12.62 14.27
C PHE A 213 -1.30 -12.83 13.57
N ILE A 214 -1.81 -14.05 13.59
CA ILE A 214 -3.18 -14.37 13.13
C ILE A 214 -3.92 -15.04 14.29
N ASN A 215 -5.06 -14.49 14.68
CA ASN A 215 -5.88 -15.01 15.79
C ASN A 215 -5.05 -15.23 17.08
N GLY A 216 -4.17 -14.27 17.40
CA GLY A 216 -3.29 -14.31 18.57
C GLY A 216 -2.10 -15.27 18.47
N THR A 217 -1.97 -16.03 17.38
CA THR A 217 -0.84 -16.94 17.15
C THR A 217 0.23 -16.25 16.31
N GLN A 218 1.47 -16.22 16.80
CA GLN A 218 2.61 -15.75 16.00
C GLN A 218 2.99 -16.81 14.96
N LEU A 219 3.01 -16.41 13.69
CA LEU A 219 3.30 -17.28 12.56
C LEU A 219 4.61 -16.94 11.86
N LEU A 220 5.03 -15.67 11.91
CA LEU A 220 6.31 -15.17 11.41
C LEU A 220 6.99 -14.28 12.44
#